data_AF-A0AAW2JN24-F1
#
_entry.id   AF-A0AAW2JN24-F1
#
_cell.length_a   1.000
_cell.length_b   1.000
_cell.length_c   1.000
_cell.angle_alpha   90.00
_cell.angle_beta   90.00
_cell.angle_gamma   90.00
#
_symmetry.space_group_name_H-M   'P 1'
#
loop_
_entity.id
_entity.type
_entity.pdbx_description
1 polymer ?
#
loop_
_entity_poly.entity_id
_entity_poly.type
_entity_poly.pdbx_seq_one_letter_code
_entity_poly.pdbx_strand_id
1 'polypeptide(L)'
;MKLSESFQVAAIIEKLPPLLNDFKNYLKHKRKEMGLEDLIVRLRIEKDNRLSEMKFEKLQIEAKANLMEQNENTSIKRKRIDYKSKKERAK
;
A
#
# COMPACT_ATOMS: atom_id res chain seq x y z
N MET A 1 4.30 -30.14 31.91
CA MET A 1 3.44 -30.78 30.89
C MET A 1 3.61 -30.01 29.58
N LYS A 2 3.93 -30.66 28.47
CA LYS A 2 4.12 -30.00 27.16
C LYS A 2 2.78 -30.03 26.40
N LEU A 3 2.34 -28.87 25.91
CA LEU A 3 1.12 -28.73 25.14
C LEU A 3 1.30 -29.37 23.76
N SER A 4 0.26 -30.01 23.21
CA SER A 4 0.34 -30.56 21.86
C SER A 4 0.55 -29.44 20.83
N GLU A 5 1.30 -29.73 19.78
CA GLU A 5 1.61 -28.74 18.73
C GLU A 5 0.34 -28.21 18.07
N SER A 6 -0.63 -29.08 17.78
CA SER A 6 -1.92 -28.67 17.21
C SER A 6 -2.67 -27.70 18.11
N PHE A 7 -2.61 -27.87 19.43
CA PHE A 7 -3.21 -26.92 20.37
C PHE A 7 -2.45 -25.58 20.35
N GLN A 8 -1.12 -25.60 20.33
CA GLN A 8 -0.32 -24.38 20.25
C GLN A 8 -0.64 -23.58 18.97
N VAL A 9 -0.70 -24.26 17.83
CA VAL A 9 -1.09 -23.68 16.54
C VAL A 9 -2.48 -23.04 16.62
N ALA A 10 -3.47 -23.78 17.13
CA ALA A 10 -4.83 -23.28 17.28
C ALA A 10 -4.91 -22.06 18.22
N ALA A 11 -4.20 -22.11 19.35
CA ALA A 11 -4.15 -21.02 20.32
C ALA A 11 -3.52 -19.75 19.72
N ILE A 12 -2.44 -19.89 18.95
CA ILE A 12 -1.80 -18.75 18.27
C ILE A 12 -2.75 -18.14 17.23
N ILE A 13 -3.39 -18.98 16.39
CA ILE A 13 -4.37 -18.53 15.38
C ILE A 13 -5.52 -17.76 16.05
N GLU A 14 -6.01 -18.24 17.19
CA GLU A 14 -7.11 -17.59 17.89
C GLU A 14 -6.71 -16.23 18.48
N LYS A 15 -5.43 -16.09 18.89
CA LYS A 15 -4.85 -14.86 19.45
C LYS A 15 -4.32 -13.87 18.41
N LEU A 16 -4.52 -14.11 17.11
CA LEU A 16 -4.15 -13.14 16.08
C LEU A 16 -4.95 -11.84 16.22
N PRO A 17 -4.33 -10.67 15.96
CA PRO A 17 -4.99 -9.38 16.03
C PRO A 17 -6.10 -9.23 14.97
N PRO A 18 -7.12 -8.38 15.21
CA PRO A 18 -8.24 -8.18 14.28
C PRO A 18 -7.82 -7.77 12.86
N LEU A 19 -6.70 -7.07 12.72
CA LEU A 19 -6.16 -6.66 11.41
C LEU A 19 -5.79 -7.87 10.52
N LEU A 20 -5.61 -9.06 11.10
CA LEU A 20 -5.31 -10.31 10.41
C LEU A 20 -6.52 -11.26 10.35
N ASN A 21 -7.76 -10.75 10.47
CA ASN A 21 -8.95 -11.61 10.53
C ASN A 21 -9.15 -12.46 9.27
N ASP A 22 -8.91 -11.90 8.09
CA ASP A 22 -9.05 -12.64 6.83
C ASP A 22 -7.99 -13.75 6.73
N PHE A 23 -6.77 -13.45 7.19
CA PHE A 23 -5.69 -14.43 7.27
C PHE A 23 -5.99 -15.52 8.30
N LYS A 24 -6.56 -15.16 9.46
CA LYS A 24 -7.06 -16.12 10.46
C LYS A 24 -8.11 -17.06 9.86
N ASN A 25 -9.07 -16.54 9.08
CA ASN A 25 -10.07 -17.35 8.38
C ASN A 25 -9.42 -18.28 7.35
N TYR A 26 -8.47 -17.76 6.55
CA TYR A 26 -7.69 -18.57 5.62
C TYR A 26 -6.99 -19.75 6.31
N LEU A 27 -6.35 -19.52 7.46
CA LEU A 27 -5.70 -20.57 8.24
C LEU A 27 -6.70 -21.60 8.77
N LYS A 28 -7.89 -21.17 9.22
CA LYS A 28 -8.95 -22.07 9.70
C LYS A 28 -9.55 -22.97 8.61
N HIS A 29 -9.61 -22.48 7.37
CA HIS A 29 -10.20 -23.23 6.25
C HIS A 29 -9.18 -24.11 5.48
N LYS A 30 -7.89 -24.01 5.80
CA LYS A 30 -6.84 -24.87 5.24
C LYS A 30 -7.06 -26.32 5.72
N ARG A 31 -7.48 -27.21 4.82
CA ARG A 31 -7.61 -28.66 5.06
C ARG A 31 -6.28 -29.42 5.23
N LYS A 32 -5.14 -28.74 5.32
CA LYS A 32 -3.82 -29.36 5.50
C LYS A 32 -3.37 -29.11 6.93
N GLU A 33 -2.98 -30.19 7.62
CA GLU A 33 -2.34 -30.07 8.93
C GLU A 33 -1.12 -29.13 8.85
N MET A 34 -1.07 -28.19 9.78
CA MET A 34 -0.06 -27.14 9.85
C MET A 34 0.67 -27.25 11.17
N GLY A 35 1.99 -27.42 11.10
CA GLY A 35 2.87 -27.34 12.27
C GLY A 35 3.20 -25.90 12.65
N LEU A 36 3.86 -25.74 13.79
CA LEU A 36 4.23 -24.43 14.34
C LEU A 36 5.18 -23.67 13.42
N GLU A 37 6.14 -24.37 12.81
CA GLU A 37 7.14 -23.80 11.91
C GLU A 37 6.50 -23.23 10.63
N ASP A 38 5.57 -23.98 10.03
CA ASP A 38 4.81 -23.53 8.85
C ASP A 38 3.94 -22.31 9.21
N LEU A 39 3.31 -22.32 10.39
CA LEU A 39 2.55 -21.15 10.87
C LEU A 39 3.44 -19.91 11.01
N ILE A 40 4.64 -20.05 11.61
CA ILE A 40 5.58 -18.93 11.80
C ILE A 40 6.02 -18.35 10.46
N VAL A 41 6.37 -19.19 9.49
CA VAL A 41 6.78 -18.74 8.15
C VAL A 41 5.66 -17.94 7.49
N ARG A 42 4.42 -18.45 7.52
CA ARG A 42 3.28 -17.77 6.91
C ARG A 42 2.94 -16.45 7.60
N LEU A 43 3.04 -16.38 8.93
CA LEU A 43 2.82 -15.14 9.68
C LEU A 43 3.84 -14.05 9.31
N ARG A 44 5.11 -14.42 9.09
CA ARG A 44 6.14 -13.46 8.64
C ARG A 44 5.83 -12.93 7.24
N ILE A 45 5.50 -13.82 6.31
CA ILE A 45 5.13 -13.44 4.93
C ILE A 45 3.91 -12.50 4.92
N GLU A 46 2.84 -12.86 5.65
CA GLU A 46 1.63 -12.02 5.71
C GLU A 46 1.92 -10.63 6.31
N LYS A 47 2.74 -10.57 7.36
CA LYS A 47 3.16 -9.30 7.96
C LYS A 47 3.91 -8.43 6.97
N ASP A 48 4.88 -9.00 6.26
CA ASP A 48 5.70 -8.25 5.30
C ASP A 48 4.88 -7.77 4.10
N ASN A 49 3.96 -8.61 3.60
CA ASN A 49 3.02 -8.24 2.54
C ASN A 49 2.19 -7.01 2.93
N ARG A 50 1.59 -7.01 4.13
CA ARG A 50 0.80 -5.86 4.61
C ARG A 50 1.61 -4.60 4.77
N LEU A 51 2.85 -4.71 5.25
CA LEU A 51 3.75 -3.56 5.36
C LEU A 51 4.11 -2.99 3.97
N SER A 52 4.23 -3.84 2.96
CA SER A 52 4.46 -3.41 1.58
C SER A 52 3.24 -2.69 1.00
N GLU A 53 2.04 -3.25 1.16
CA GLU A 53 0.79 -2.64 0.69
C GLU A 53 0.55 -1.27 1.32
N MET A 54 0.73 -1.14 2.65
CA MET A 54 0.59 0.14 3.34
C MET A 54 1.56 1.21 2.83
N LYS A 55 2.80 0.83 2.51
CA LYS A 55 3.79 1.74 1.93
C LYS A 55 3.39 2.15 0.50
N PHE A 56 2.93 1.20 -0.29
CA PHE A 56 2.48 1.46 -1.66
C PHE A 56 1.27 2.41 -1.69
N GLU A 57 0.27 2.18 -0.83
CA GLU A 57 -0.89 3.05 -0.68
C GLU A 57 -0.46 4.48 -0.28
N LYS A 58 0.45 4.61 0.68
CA LYS A 58 0.95 5.93 1.09
C LYS A 58 1.65 6.67 -0.06
N LEU A 59 2.52 5.99 -0.81
CA LEU A 59 3.21 6.56 -1.97
C LEU A 59 2.22 6.96 -3.08
N GLN A 60 1.18 6.15 -3.32
CA GLN A 60 0.12 6.48 -4.28
C GLN A 60 -0.66 7.73 -3.89
N ILE A 61 -1.02 7.87 -2.60
CA ILE A 61 -1.72 9.06 -2.09
C ILE A 61 -0.82 10.30 -2.22
N GLU A 62 0.45 10.20 -1.83
CA GLU A 62 1.42 11.29 -1.91
C GLU A 62 1.68 11.72 -3.36
N ALA A 63 1.86 10.77 -4.29
CA ALA A 63 2.01 11.07 -5.71
C ALA A 63 0.77 11.77 -6.29
N LYS A 64 -0.44 11.35 -5.90
CA LYS A 64 -1.69 12.00 -6.32
C LYS A 64 -1.83 13.43 -5.76
N ALA A 65 -1.44 13.66 -4.51
CA ALA A 65 -1.45 14.99 -3.90
C ALA A 65 -0.47 15.94 -4.61
N ASN A 66 0.74 15.47 -4.91
CA ASN A 66 1.77 16.26 -5.60
C ASN A 66 1.34 16.64 -7.04
N LEU A 67 0.66 15.74 -7.75
CA LEU A 67 0.08 16.05 -9.08
C LEU A 67 -1.02 17.11 -9.01
N MET A 68 -1.79 17.13 -7.93
CA MET A 68 -2.87 18.10 -7.72
C MET A 68 -2.31 19.49 -7.36
N GLU A 69 -1.30 19.56 -6.48
CA GLU A 69 -0.65 20.82 -6.09
C GLU A 69 0.13 21.49 -7.25
N GLN A 70 0.77 20.70 -8.12
CA GLN A 70 1.48 21.24 -9.29
C GLN A 70 0.55 21.90 -10.32
N ASN A 71 -0.74 21.55 -10.35
CA ASN A 71 -1.67 22.09 -11.34
C ASN A 71 -2.25 23.47 -10.94
N GLU A 72 -2.28 23.80 -9.64
CA GLU A 72 -2.75 25.10 -9.16
C GLU A 72 -1.72 26.22 -9.39
N ASN A 73 -0.43 25.89 -9.47
CA ASN A 73 0.66 26.88 -9.60
C ASN A 73 0.99 27.30 -11.06
N THR A 74 0.36 26.70 -12.08
CA THR A 74 0.66 27.02 -13.49
C THR A 74 -0.23 28.11 -14.11
N SER A 75 -1.17 28.65 -13.35
CA SER A 75 -2.16 29.61 -13.89
C SER A 75 -1.70 31.07 -14.00
N ILE A 76 -0.50 31.45 -13.51
CA ILE A 76 -0.13 32.88 -13.39
C ILE A 76 0.88 33.38 -14.46
N LYS A 77 1.50 32.53 -15.29
CA LYS A 77 2.58 32.99 -16.20
C LYS A 77 2.43 32.59 -17.68
N ARG A 78 1.23 32.68 -18.26
CA ARG A 78 1.11 32.89 -19.72
C ARG A 78 0.96 34.38 -20.01
N LYS A 79 2.08 35.10 -19.85
CA LYS A 79 2.24 36.47 -20.36
C LYS A 79 1.89 36.46 -21.84
N ARG A 80 1.00 37.40 -22.20
CA ARG A 80 0.52 37.69 -23.55
C ARG A 80 1.67 37.64 -24.56
N ILE A 81 1.56 36.75 -25.54
CA ILE A 81 2.43 36.76 -26.73
C ILE A 81 2.06 38.04 -27.50
N ASP A 82 2.99 38.98 -27.53
CA ASP A 82 2.87 40.30 -28.12
C ASP A 82 2.55 40.22 -29.64
N TYR A 83 1.29 40.50 -29.99
CA TYR A 83 0.89 40.88 -31.34
C TYR A 83 1.34 42.31 -31.62
N LYS A 84 2.64 42.53 -31.86
CA LYS A 84 3.11 43.81 -32.39
C LYS A 84 4.44 43.71 -33.11
N SER A 85 4.43 43.17 -34.33
CA SER A 85 5.37 43.63 -35.35
C SER A 85 4.85 43.32 -36.74
N LYS A 86 4.38 44.36 -37.44
CA LYS A 86 4.50 44.58 -38.90
C LYS A 86 3.68 45.82 -39.27
N LYS A 87 4.25 46.99 -38.97
CA LYS A 87 3.96 48.21 -39.74
C LYS A 87 5.24 49.04 -39.83
N GLU A 88 5.45 49.57 -41.03
CA GLU A 88 6.51 50.48 -41.51
C GLU A 88 7.79 49.81 -42.04
N ARG A 89 7.95 49.68 -43.36
CA ARG A 89 8.24 50.68 -44.43
C ARG A 89 9.71 51.10 -44.49
N ALA A 90 10.40 50.61 -45.52
CA ALA A 90 11.52 51.21 -46.28
C ALA A 90 11.98 50.13 -47.27
N LYS A 91 12.15 50.30 -48.58
CA LYS A 91 12.21 51.45 -49.50
C LYS A 91 11.76 50.94 -50.87
#